data_AF-A0A3C0X0J2-F1
#
_entry.id   AF-A0A3C0X0J2-F1
#
_cell.length_a   1.000
_cell.length_b   1.000
_cell.length_c   1.000
_cell.angle_alpha   90.00
_cell.angle_beta   90.00
_cell.angle_gamma   90.00
#
_symmetry.space_group_name_H-M   'P 1'
#
loop_
_entity.id
_entity.type
_entity.pdbx_description
1 polymer ?
#
loop_
_entity_poly.entity_id
_entity_poly.type
_entity_poly.pdbx_seq_one_letter_code
_entity_poly.pdbx_strand_id
1 'polypeptide(L)'
;MTKIFTDTSANLPIGFIKKYGLNIIPFAYSVDGAEVEENGEFDGKAYYSAMRAGAQVKTSMISTGIILNAFKTELEKGFDIIYIAMSGGISGTVQAAEA
;
A
#
# COMPACT_ATOMS: atom_id res chain seq x y z
N MET A 1 2.98 15.06 -17.55
CA MET A 1 2.34 13.75 -17.83
C MET A 1 2.05 13.14 -16.48
N THR A 2 0.89 12.53 -16.28
CA THR A 2 0.43 12.13 -14.94
C THR A 2 0.72 10.66 -14.64
N LYS A 3 1.20 10.36 -13.43
CA LYS A 3 1.33 9.03 -12.87
C LYS A 3 0.16 8.73 -11.93
N ILE A 4 -0.42 7.55 -12.09
CA ILE A 4 -1.46 7.07 -11.19
C ILE A 4 -0.81 6.23 -10.10
N PHE A 5 -1.12 6.60 -8.86
CA PHE A 5 -0.78 5.85 -7.67
C PHE A 5 -2.06 5.31 -7.05
N THR A 6 -1.96 4.14 -6.45
CA THR A 6 -2.94 3.60 -5.49
C THR A 6 -2.19 2.74 -4.49
N ASP A 7 -2.91 2.02 -3.64
CA ASP A 7 -2.34 1.22 -2.57
C ASP A 7 -2.85 -0.23 -2.65
N THR A 8 -2.28 -1.13 -1.86
CA THR A 8 -2.63 -2.56 -1.91
C THR A 8 -4.09 -2.82 -1.51
N SER A 9 -4.79 -1.88 -0.87
CA SER A 9 -6.21 -2.04 -0.53
C SER A 9 -7.13 -2.05 -1.76
N ALA A 10 -6.65 -1.54 -2.90
CA ALA A 10 -7.38 -1.56 -4.16
C ALA A 10 -7.56 -2.98 -4.72
N ASN A 11 -6.82 -3.97 -4.23
CA ASN A 11 -6.90 -5.39 -4.61
C ASN A 11 -6.88 -5.63 -6.14
N LEU A 12 -6.09 -4.82 -6.86
CA LEU A 12 -5.98 -4.92 -8.31
C LEU A 12 -5.12 -6.14 -8.70
N PRO A 13 -5.50 -6.90 -9.75
CA PRO A 13 -4.66 -7.97 -10.26
C PRO A 13 -3.31 -7.47 -10.76
N ILE A 14 -2.23 -8.22 -10.52
CA ILE A 14 -0.86 -7.87 -10.96
C ILE A 14 -0.79 -7.59 -12.47
N GLY A 15 -1.53 -8.36 -13.28
CA GLY A 15 -1.62 -8.14 -14.73
C GLY A 15 -2.22 -6.79 -15.10
N PHE A 16 -3.19 -6.29 -14.33
CA PHE A 16 -3.81 -4.98 -14.51
C PHE A 16 -2.84 -3.86 -14.14
N ILE A 17 -2.16 -4.00 -12.99
CA ILE A 17 -1.14 -3.06 -12.52
C ILE A 17 -0.04 -2.89 -13.58
N LYS A 18 0.50 -4.01 -14.08
CA LYS A 18 1.55 -4.01 -15.12
C LYS A 18 1.06 -3.42 -16.45
N LYS A 19 -0.15 -3.81 -16.89
CA LYS A 19 -0.73 -3.34 -18.16
C LYS A 19 -0.86 -1.83 -18.22
N TYR A 20 -1.25 -1.20 -17.12
CA TYR A 20 -1.49 0.25 -17.06
C TYR A 20 -0.35 1.04 -16.40
N GLY A 21 0.74 0.37 -15.99
CA GLY A 21 1.88 1.03 -15.35
C GLY A 21 1.51 1.76 -14.06
N LEU A 22 0.62 1.17 -13.25
CA LEU A 22 0.18 1.77 -11.99
C LEU A 22 1.28 1.65 -10.93
N ASN A 23 1.44 2.69 -10.12
CA ASN A 23 2.36 2.69 -8.99
C ASN A 23 1.58 2.28 -7.73
N ILE A 24 2.06 1.27 -7.02
CA ILE A 24 1.40 0.73 -5.83
C ILE A 24 2.23 1.03 -4.61
N ILE A 25 1.62 1.66 -3.60
CA ILE A 25 2.23 1.86 -2.29
C ILE A 25 1.68 0.78 -1.34
N PRO A 26 2.53 -0.11 -0.79
CA PRO A 26 2.04 -1.24 0.02
C PRO A 26 1.61 -0.79 1.41
N PHE A 27 0.50 -1.36 1.88
CA PHE A 27 0.18 -1.42 3.30
C PHE A 27 1.04 -2.46 4.01
N ALA A 28 1.35 -2.20 5.27
CA ALA A 28 2.02 -3.15 6.14
C ALA A 28 1.03 -3.84 7.08
N TYR A 29 1.38 -5.05 7.50
CA TYR A 29 0.72 -5.74 8.59
C TYR A 29 1.74 -6.45 9.48
N SER A 30 1.32 -6.76 10.69
CA SER A 30 2.07 -7.55 11.65
C SER A 30 1.27 -8.76 12.11
N VAL A 31 2.00 -9.81 12.48
CA VAL A 31 1.48 -11.02 13.12
C VAL A 31 2.17 -11.17 14.47
N ASP A 32 1.39 -11.21 15.55
CA ASP A 32 1.88 -11.29 16.94
C ASP A 32 2.94 -10.24 17.28
N GLY A 33 2.77 -9.04 16.72
CA GLY A 33 3.64 -7.88 16.95
C GLY A 33 4.89 -7.81 16.07
N ALA A 34 5.15 -8.83 15.24
CA ALA A 34 6.23 -8.80 14.25
C ALA A 34 5.69 -8.35 12.89
N GLU A 35 6.29 -7.31 12.31
CA GLU A 35 5.97 -6.85 10.95
C GLU A 35 6.35 -7.91 9.93
N VAL A 36 5.48 -8.15 8.93
CA VAL A 36 5.74 -9.13 7.89
C VAL A 36 6.37 -8.44 6.69
N GLU A 37 7.57 -8.87 6.31
CA GLU A 37 8.23 -8.43 5.08
C GLU A 37 7.58 -9.10 3.87
N GLU A 38 6.93 -8.29 3.02
CA GLU A 38 6.35 -8.78 1.77
C GLU A 38 7.35 -8.65 0.61
N ASN A 39 7.78 -9.78 0.05
CA ASN A 39 8.72 -9.83 -1.09
C ASN A 39 8.01 -9.66 -2.45
N GLY A 40 7.00 -8.77 -2.50
CA GLY A 40 6.33 -8.35 -3.74
C GLY A 40 5.00 -9.04 -4.05
N GLU A 41 4.63 -10.13 -3.37
CA GLU A 41 3.29 -10.71 -3.46
C GLU A 41 2.76 -11.07 -2.07
N PHE A 42 1.50 -10.71 -1.84
CA PHE A 42 0.81 -10.96 -0.57
C PHE A 42 0.56 -12.46 -0.38
N ASP A 43 1.16 -13.06 0.65
CA ASP A 43 0.90 -14.46 1.03
C ASP A 43 -0.40 -14.56 1.83
N GLY A 44 -1.52 -14.54 1.09
CA GLY A 44 -2.85 -14.70 1.69
C GLY A 44 -3.02 -16.03 2.42
N LYS A 45 -2.32 -17.10 2.00
CA LYS A 45 -2.44 -18.40 2.68
C LYS A 45 -1.82 -18.33 4.07
N ALA A 46 -0.61 -17.77 4.20
CA ALA A 46 0.04 -17.57 5.48
C ALA A 46 -0.78 -16.62 6.37
N TYR A 47 -1.19 -15.47 5.82
CA TYR A 47 -2.01 -14.47 6.52
C TYR A 47 -3.26 -15.08 7.15
N TYR A 48 -4.11 -15.74 6.35
CA TYR A 48 -5.37 -16.31 6.86
C TYR A 48 -5.15 -17.55 7.73
N SER A 49 -4.05 -18.28 7.56
CA SER A 49 -3.73 -19.42 8.42
C SER A 49 -3.30 -18.97 9.80
N ALA A 50 -2.52 -17.88 9.91
CA ALA A 50 -2.19 -17.26 11.19
C ALA A 50 -3.46 -16.78 11.93
N MET A 51 -4.37 -16.09 11.23
CA MET A 51 -5.65 -15.67 11.82
C MET A 51 -6.47 -16.86 12.34
N ARG A 52 -6.58 -17.95 11.57
CA ARG A 52 -7.29 -19.16 11.98
C ARG A 52 -6.64 -19.88 13.16
N ALA A 53 -5.32 -19.75 13.30
CA ALA A 53 -4.58 -20.29 14.45
C ALA A 53 -4.71 -19.42 15.72
N GLY A 54 -5.41 -18.28 15.64
CA GLY A 54 -5.62 -17.37 16.76
C GLY A 54 -4.55 -16.29 16.90
N ALA A 55 -3.64 -16.16 15.94
CA ALA A 55 -2.63 -15.11 15.94
C ALA A 55 -3.28 -13.72 15.84
N GLN A 56 -2.70 -12.74 16.51
CA GLN A 56 -3.15 -11.36 16.40
C GLN A 56 -2.56 -10.72 15.13
N VAL A 57 -3.42 -10.49 14.15
CA VAL A 57 -3.05 -9.77 12.92
C VAL A 57 -3.50 -8.32 13.01
N LYS A 58 -2.58 -7.38 12.75
CA LYS A 58 -2.85 -5.94 12.74
C LYS A 58 -2.33 -5.30 11.47
N THR A 59 -3.11 -4.42 10.87
CA THR A 59 -2.68 -3.58 9.75
C THR A 59 -2.22 -2.21 10.25
N SER A 60 -1.31 -1.58 9.52
CA SER A 60 -0.83 -0.22 9.80
C SER A 60 -1.14 0.70 8.63
N MET A 61 -1.48 1.97 8.88
CA MET A 61 -1.59 2.95 7.81
C MET A 61 -0.24 3.18 7.11
N ILE A 62 -0.28 3.69 5.87
CA ILE A 62 0.95 4.11 5.19
C ILE A 62 1.40 5.44 5.80
N SER A 63 2.68 5.54 6.18
CA SER A 63 3.22 6.76 6.77
C SER A 63 3.50 7.84 5.72
N THR A 64 3.46 9.11 6.13
CA THR A 64 3.80 10.26 5.27
C THR A 64 5.18 10.11 4.65
N GLY A 65 6.16 9.57 5.38
CA GLY A 65 7.52 9.36 4.85
C GLY A 65 7.56 8.37 3.67
N ILE A 66 6.81 7.28 3.73
CA ILE A 66 6.72 6.29 2.64
C ILE A 66 6.04 6.93 1.41
N ILE A 67 4.93 7.63 1.64
CA ILE A 67 4.17 8.32 0.58
C ILE A 67 5.05 9.38 -0.10
N LEU A 68 5.73 10.21 0.68
CA LEU A 68 6.64 11.25 0.19
C LEU A 68 7.74 10.66 -0.68
N ASN A 69 8.39 9.58 -0.23
CA ASN A 69 9.45 8.94 -1.00
C ASN A 69 8.94 8.37 -2.34
N ALA A 70 7.75 7.76 -2.33
CA ALA A 70 7.11 7.24 -3.53
C ALA A 70 6.78 8.38 -4.54
N PHE A 71 6.23 9.49 -4.04
CA PHE A 71 5.86 10.63 -4.88
C PHE A 71 7.07 11.39 -5.41
N LYS A 72 8.03 11.70 -4.54
CA LYS A 72 9.23 12.47 -4.86
C LYS A 72 9.98 11.90 -6.05
N THR A 73 10.11 10.56 -6.10
CA THR A 73 10.78 9.85 -7.20
C THR A 73 10.19 10.18 -8.58
N GLU A 74 8.87 10.33 -8.70
CA GLU A 74 8.22 10.63 -9.98
C GLU A 74 8.09 12.14 -10.22
N LEU A 75 7.87 12.93 -9.17
CA LEU A 75 7.83 14.40 -9.24
C LEU A 75 9.17 14.98 -9.71
N GLU A 76 10.31 14.46 -9.23
CA GLU A 76 11.65 14.88 -9.65
C GLU A 76 11.93 14.60 -11.13
N LYS A 77 11.22 13.64 -11.73
CA LYS A 77 11.28 13.34 -13.17
C LYS A 77 10.34 14.23 -13.99
N GLY A 78 9.61 15.15 -13.36
CA GLY A 78 8.65 16.06 -14.00
C GLY A 78 7.27 15.46 -14.28
N PHE A 79 6.89 14.39 -13.58
CA PHE A 79 5.53 13.85 -13.67
C PHE A 79 4.60 14.47 -12.62
N ASP A 80 3.33 14.65 -12.98
CA ASP A 80 2.26 14.97 -12.04
C ASP A 80 1.74 13.69 -11.37
N ILE A 81 1.10 13.78 -10.20
CA ILE A 81 0.60 12.61 -9.46
C ILE A 81 -0.90 12.72 -9.22
N ILE A 82 -1.60 11.61 -9.46
CA ILE A 82 -2.94 11.35 -8.91
C ILE A 82 -2.83 10.11 -8.03
N TYR A 83 -3.16 10.26 -6.75
CA TYR A 83 -3.20 9.15 -5.80
C TYR A 83 -4.65 8.82 -5.42
N ILE A 84 -5.08 7.60 -5.74
CA ILE A 84 -6.36 7.05 -5.34
C ILE A 84 -6.12 6.20 -4.10
N ALA A 85 -6.26 6.83 -2.94
CA ALA A 85 -5.99 6.23 -1.63
C ALA A 85 -7.20 5.45 -1.09
N MET A 86 -6.94 4.53 -0.17
CA MET A 86 -7.96 3.96 0.70
C MET A 86 -8.80 5.06 1.38
N SER A 87 -10.10 4.79 1.55
CA SER A 87 -11.03 5.71 2.23
C SER A 87 -10.51 6.19 3.58
N GLY A 88 -10.54 7.53 3.77
CA GLY A 88 -10.14 8.18 5.02
C GLY A 88 -11.01 7.85 6.23
N GLY A 89 -12.19 7.23 6.02
CA GLY A 89 -13.07 6.77 7.10
C GLY A 89 -12.61 5.47 7.77
N ILE A 90 -11.68 4.73 7.15
CA ILE A 90 -11.18 3.43 7.65
C ILE A 90 -9.66 3.39 7.81
N SER A 91 -8.94 4.40 7.32
CA SER A 91 -7.49 4.50 7.42
C SER A 91 -7.05 5.95 7.41
N GLY A 92 -6.02 6.28 8.20
CA GLY A 92 -5.38 7.60 8.18
C GLY A 92 -4.53 7.89 6.93
N THR A 93 -4.48 6.95 5.97
CA THR A 93 -3.54 6.98 4.84
C THR A 93 -3.76 8.16 3.91
N VAL A 94 -5.02 8.53 3.64
CA VAL A 94 -5.30 9.71 2.79
C VAL A 94 -4.88 11.00 3.50
N GLN A 95 -5.11 11.12 4.80
CA GLN A 95 -4.69 12.28 5.58
C GLN A 95 -3.16 12.37 5.67
N ALA A 96 -2.46 11.23 5.76
CA ALA A 96 -1.00 11.19 5.69
C ALA A 96 -0.45 11.61 4.32
N ALA A 97 -1.23 11.46 3.25
CA ALA A 97 -0.86 11.93 1.91
C ALA A 97 -1.15 13.43 1.69
N GLU A 98 -2.06 14.02 2.48
CA GLU A 98 -2.40 15.45 2.44
C GLU A 98 -1.46 16.32 3.30
N ALA A 99 -0.72 15.71 4.23
CA ALA A 99 0.19 16.37 5.16
C ALA A 99 1.54 16.75 4.53
#